data_AF-A0A014MS43-F1
#
_entry.id   AF-A0A014MS43-F1
#
_cell.length_a   1.000
_cell.length_b   1.000
_cell.length_c   1.000
_cell.angle_alpha   90.00
_cell.angle_beta   90.00
_cell.angle_gamma   90.00
#
_symmetry.space_group_name_H-M   'P 1'
#
loop_
_entity.id
_entity.type
_entity.pdbx_description
1 polymer ?
#
loop_
_entity_poly.entity_id
_entity_poly.type
_entity_poly.pdbx_seq_one_letter_code
_entity_poly.pdbx_strand_id
1 'polypeptide(L)'
;MPATALSAPQESPECVHFVDDWHGILHETYGGDSDRVVLDCARRLAADPAGEDAYAWTLGLVMMAAHIGRFSHKDVAAAALEALHATDRRLREAPCAHRTHPYESDLDDRIDHFVDDLPLLTNGLAEDRDPDWEDDATKEQWLCPRDIAGYARVAIDIIAPGSVGGIPPRLPVRDARRAEDLRSIVWDYPSAAVDPAQELSAYARNLVANPLGYHRAGLVVVLHAACWYAASGRIRDRRVLDTMVDALEAVLPGLGGASCAHGAGEHPEVGRDTAEQATVGIHLLSPGGRGVYRHWHREELETAPLEAWLCPAFLAAIAREALDHLRTGRERLFGLRDTAHLDEALLRPDGRLDVERLTHAVRFRCRDGQAAEDAGLWAARRFAAGPADPRERLVLLLVACWSVTSGEEAPPEAVHRDLRVILGAVRTDPAGGSCPHGEAHPWEVLAELAGRRHFGFHEDPYGAHLNHLYAPGEYDTLEPSFAPEAWGCPRHVAERVREALRIIDGAH
;
A
#
# COMPACT_ATOMS: atom_id res chain seq x y z
N MET A 1 35.22 -40.87 55.36
CA MET A 1 34.58 -40.54 54.07
C MET A 1 33.22 -39.92 54.39
N PRO A 2 33.13 -38.61 54.67
CA PRO A 2 31.82 -37.97 54.80
C PRO A 2 31.30 -37.64 53.39
N ALA A 3 30.01 -37.92 53.19
CA ALA A 3 29.27 -37.59 51.98
C ALA A 3 29.19 -36.07 51.83
N THR A 4 29.70 -35.56 50.72
CA THR A 4 29.52 -34.17 50.30
C THR A 4 28.06 -33.97 49.94
N ALA A 5 27.43 -32.99 50.59
CA ALA A 5 26.05 -32.62 50.36
C ALA A 5 25.82 -32.28 48.89
N LEU A 6 24.78 -32.88 48.30
CA LEU A 6 24.18 -32.41 47.06
C LEU A 6 23.62 -31.00 47.34
N SER A 7 24.17 -29.99 46.66
CA SER A 7 23.62 -28.64 46.67
C SER A 7 22.13 -28.68 46.32
N ALA A 8 21.33 -27.93 47.07
CA ALA A 8 19.92 -27.73 46.79
C ALA A 8 19.72 -27.16 45.37
N PRO A 9 18.59 -27.44 44.70
CA PRO A 9 18.27 -26.77 43.43
C PRO A 9 18.25 -25.26 43.67
N GLN A 10 19.05 -24.50 42.91
CA GLN A 10 18.96 -23.04 42.88
C GLN A 10 17.52 -22.67 42.50
N GLU A 11 16.85 -21.89 43.34
CA GLU A 11 15.58 -21.25 42.97
C GLU A 11 15.84 -20.42 41.71
N SER A 12 15.03 -20.62 40.66
CA SER A 12 15.10 -19.83 39.44
C SER A 12 14.99 -18.34 39.78
N PRO A 13 15.77 -17.46 39.14
CA PRO A 13 15.72 -16.04 39.46
C PRO A 13 14.31 -15.48 39.24
N GLU A 14 13.91 -14.53 40.11
CA GLU A 14 12.55 -14.00 40.18
C GLU A 14 12.06 -13.45 38.83
N CYS A 15 12.98 -12.98 37.97
CA CYS A 15 12.69 -12.44 36.65
C CYS A 15 12.07 -13.47 35.67
N VAL A 16 12.35 -14.77 35.84
CA VAL A 16 11.84 -15.84 34.94
C VAL A 16 10.31 -15.90 34.97
N HIS A 17 9.68 -15.48 36.08
CA HIS A 17 8.23 -15.45 36.21
C HIS A 17 7.54 -14.33 35.41
N PHE A 18 8.28 -13.39 34.82
CA PHE A 18 7.74 -12.24 34.09
C PHE A 18 7.94 -12.33 32.57
N VAL A 19 8.71 -13.31 32.09
CA VAL A 19 9.11 -13.40 30.69
C VAL A 19 7.90 -13.61 29.77
N ASP A 20 6.94 -14.44 30.18
CA ASP A 20 5.69 -14.66 29.44
C ASP A 20 4.85 -13.37 29.33
N ASP A 21 4.81 -12.56 30.39
CA ASP A 21 4.09 -11.27 30.38
C ASP A 21 4.78 -10.29 29.41
N TRP A 22 6.11 -10.21 29.41
CA TRP A 22 6.87 -9.36 28.49
C TRP A 22 6.70 -9.79 27.04
N HIS A 23 6.76 -11.10 26.77
CA HIS A 23 6.52 -11.67 25.44
C HIS A 23 5.07 -11.42 24.98
N GLY A 24 4.11 -11.54 25.89
CA GLY A 24 2.72 -11.17 25.62
C GLY A 24 2.57 -9.69 25.24
N ILE A 25 3.31 -8.79 25.89
CA ILE A 25 3.30 -7.34 25.58
C ILE A 25 3.97 -7.07 24.23
N LEU A 26 5.11 -7.72 23.95
CA LEU A 26 5.83 -7.63 22.67
C LEU A 26 4.91 -7.95 21.48
N HIS A 27 4.13 -9.03 21.57
CA HIS A 27 3.22 -9.47 20.53
C HIS A 27 1.79 -8.90 20.64
N GLU A 28 1.57 -7.91 21.52
CA GLU A 28 0.25 -7.30 21.74
C GLU A 28 -0.86 -8.33 22.11
N THR A 29 -0.49 -9.47 22.70
CA THR A 29 -1.42 -10.53 23.14
C THR A 29 -1.71 -10.49 24.64
N TYR A 30 -0.97 -9.67 25.40
CA TYR A 30 -1.16 -9.53 26.83
C TYR A 30 -2.52 -8.89 27.17
N GLY A 31 -3.34 -9.60 27.95
CA GLY A 31 -4.66 -9.14 28.37
C GLY A 31 -4.69 -8.33 29.68
N GLY A 32 -3.53 -8.10 30.31
CA GLY A 32 -3.40 -7.39 31.58
C GLY A 32 -3.06 -5.90 31.45
N ASP A 33 -2.63 -5.29 32.55
CA ASP A 33 -2.20 -3.89 32.61
C ASP A 33 -0.71 -3.77 32.25
N SER A 34 -0.42 -3.53 30.96
CA SER A 34 0.95 -3.41 30.44
C SER A 34 1.76 -2.31 31.13
N ASP A 35 1.15 -1.16 31.45
CA ASP A 35 1.85 -0.04 32.09
C ASP A 35 2.30 -0.40 33.50
N ARG A 36 1.52 -1.21 34.22
CA ARG A 36 1.93 -1.75 35.52
C ARG A 36 3.14 -2.67 35.40
N VAL A 37 3.17 -3.56 34.41
CA VAL A 37 4.31 -4.48 34.17
C VAL A 37 5.58 -3.70 33.82
N VAL A 38 5.47 -2.72 32.94
CA VAL A 38 6.57 -1.81 32.57
C VAL A 38 7.10 -1.08 33.81
N LEU A 39 6.22 -0.50 34.63
CA LEU A 39 6.62 0.20 35.85
C LEU A 39 7.32 -0.70 36.86
N ASP A 40 6.87 -1.95 37.03
CA ASP A 40 7.52 -2.90 37.93
C ASP A 40 8.94 -3.22 37.46
N CYS A 41 9.09 -3.54 36.18
CA CYS A 41 10.38 -3.80 35.54
C CYS A 41 11.33 -2.60 35.66
N ALA A 42 10.85 -1.39 35.34
CA ALA A 42 11.62 -0.16 35.45
C ALA A 42 12.05 0.16 36.90
N ARG A 43 11.18 -0.07 37.89
CA ARG A 43 11.51 0.15 39.31
C ARG A 43 12.57 -0.82 39.81
N ARG A 44 12.49 -2.10 39.43
CA ARG A 44 13.48 -3.12 39.80
C ARG A 44 14.83 -2.80 39.19
N LEU A 45 14.87 -2.43 37.91
CA LEU A 45 16.11 -1.97 37.26
C LEU A 45 16.67 -0.70 37.91
N ALA A 46 15.82 0.28 38.23
CA ALA A 46 16.26 1.53 38.84
C ALA A 46 16.80 1.35 40.28
N ALA A 47 16.33 0.34 41.00
CA ALA A 47 16.79 0.02 42.35
C ALA A 47 18.25 -0.47 42.35
N ASP A 48 18.62 -1.30 41.37
CA ASP A 48 19.99 -1.80 41.21
C ASP A 48 20.43 -1.89 39.73
N PRO A 49 20.74 -0.76 39.08
CA PRO A 49 21.01 -0.71 37.63
C PRO A 49 22.36 -1.29 37.22
N ALA A 50 23.14 -1.84 38.16
CA ALA A 50 24.37 -2.58 37.89
C ALA A 50 24.45 -3.90 38.68
N GLY A 51 23.31 -4.33 39.24
CA GLY A 51 23.21 -5.57 40.01
C GLY A 51 23.28 -6.82 39.15
N GLU A 52 23.34 -7.96 39.80
CA GLU A 52 23.39 -9.27 39.15
C GLU A 52 22.16 -9.53 38.26
N ASP A 53 20.98 -9.00 38.63
CA ASP A 53 19.74 -9.15 37.86
C ASP A 53 19.50 -8.02 36.84
N ALA A 54 20.41 -7.04 36.72
CA ALA A 54 20.21 -5.88 35.84
C ALA A 54 20.04 -6.29 34.36
N TYR A 55 20.65 -7.40 33.93
CA TYR A 55 20.49 -7.94 32.59
C TYR A 55 19.02 -8.29 32.30
N ALA A 56 18.36 -9.01 33.21
CA ALA A 56 17.02 -9.53 32.99
C ALA A 56 16.00 -8.39 32.86
N TRP A 57 16.07 -7.40 33.76
CA TRP A 57 15.17 -6.24 33.70
C TRP A 57 15.47 -5.34 32.49
N THR A 58 16.74 -5.24 32.08
CA THR A 58 17.10 -4.50 30.85
C THR A 58 16.52 -5.18 29.62
N LEU A 59 16.68 -6.50 29.47
CA LEU A 59 16.14 -7.26 28.35
C LEU A 59 14.61 -7.30 28.37
N GLY A 60 13.98 -7.38 29.55
CA GLY A 60 12.53 -7.22 29.67
C GLY A 60 12.03 -5.86 29.17
N LEU A 61 12.75 -4.77 29.48
CA LEU A 61 12.44 -3.45 28.91
C LEU A 61 12.71 -3.37 27.41
N VAL A 62 13.68 -4.11 26.87
CA VAL A 62 13.89 -4.23 25.41
C VAL A 62 12.68 -4.90 24.75
N MET A 63 12.21 -6.03 25.28
CA MET A 63 11.02 -6.74 24.77
C MET A 63 9.78 -5.84 24.75
N MET A 64 9.62 -4.97 25.77
CA MET A 64 8.48 -4.07 25.87
C MET A 64 8.71 -2.70 25.20
N ALA A 65 9.90 -2.39 24.68
CA ALA A 65 10.28 -1.04 24.28
C ALA A 65 9.36 -0.43 23.21
N ALA A 66 8.94 -1.23 22.22
CA ALA A 66 8.03 -0.79 21.17
C ALA A 66 6.63 -0.43 21.71
N HIS A 67 6.14 -1.19 22.71
CA HIS A 67 4.90 -0.89 23.41
C HIS A 67 5.05 0.41 24.21
N ILE A 68 6.13 0.55 24.98
CA ILE A 68 6.40 1.72 25.83
C ILE A 68 6.41 3.01 25.01
N GLY A 69 7.09 3.01 23.86
CA GLY A 69 7.17 4.19 23.00
C GLY A 69 5.84 4.58 22.32
N ARG A 70 4.89 3.65 22.21
CA ARG A 70 3.63 3.84 21.45
C ARG A 70 2.40 4.02 22.32
N PHE A 71 2.26 3.19 23.34
CA PHE A 71 0.99 2.98 24.02
C PHE A 71 1.03 3.41 25.49
N SER A 72 2.21 3.35 26.12
CA SER A 72 2.32 3.68 27.54
C SER A 72 2.07 5.15 27.85
N HIS A 73 1.59 5.40 29.07
CA HIS A 73 1.50 6.75 29.60
C HIS A 73 2.88 7.42 29.68
N LYS A 74 2.91 8.75 29.53
CA LYS A 74 4.17 9.51 29.42
C LYS A 74 5.06 9.40 30.66
N ASP A 75 4.48 9.29 31.84
CA ASP A 75 5.17 9.08 33.11
C ASP A 75 5.76 7.67 33.23
N VAL A 76 5.07 6.66 32.70
CA VAL A 76 5.58 5.28 32.60
C VAL A 76 6.78 5.21 31.66
N ALA A 77 6.66 5.79 30.46
CA ALA A 77 7.77 5.86 29.51
C ALA A 77 8.97 6.64 30.08
N ALA A 78 8.72 7.74 30.81
CA ALA A 78 9.77 8.51 31.48
C ALA A 78 10.50 7.68 32.54
N ALA A 79 9.79 6.91 33.36
CA ALA A 79 10.39 6.04 34.39
C ALA A 79 11.26 4.93 33.77
N ALA A 80 10.78 4.30 32.68
CA ALA A 80 11.55 3.30 31.95
C ALA A 80 12.84 3.90 31.35
N LEU A 81 12.75 5.06 30.69
CA LEU A 81 13.91 5.77 30.16
C LEU A 81 14.91 6.14 31.25
N GLU A 82 14.44 6.59 32.42
CA GLU A 82 15.30 6.97 33.54
C GLU A 82 16.10 5.78 34.08
N ALA A 83 15.46 4.62 34.21
CA ALA A 83 16.09 3.36 34.61
C ALA A 83 17.14 2.91 33.59
N LEU A 84 16.78 2.87 32.30
CA LEU A 84 17.69 2.47 31.22
C LEU A 84 18.92 3.39 31.12
N HIS A 85 18.72 4.70 31.25
CA HIS A 85 19.82 5.66 31.28
C HIS A 85 20.72 5.48 32.51
N ALA A 86 20.16 5.09 33.66
CA ALA A 86 20.96 4.79 34.84
C ALA A 86 21.85 3.55 34.62
N THR A 87 21.29 2.48 34.04
CA THR A 87 22.01 1.26 33.67
C THR A 87 23.14 1.54 32.69
N ASP A 88 22.83 2.22 31.58
CA ASP A 88 23.81 2.63 30.58
C ASP A 88 24.96 3.43 31.21
N ARG A 89 24.66 4.45 32.02
CA ARG A 89 25.70 5.25 32.71
C ARG A 89 26.60 4.43 33.63
N ARG A 90 26.06 3.40 34.31
CA ARG A 90 26.85 2.59 35.25
C ARG A 90 27.69 1.53 34.57
N LEU A 91 27.18 0.90 33.52
CA LEU A 91 27.80 -0.28 32.93
C LEU A 91 28.64 0.02 31.69
N ARG A 92 28.38 1.13 30.98
CA ARG A 92 29.05 1.46 29.70
C ARG A 92 30.57 1.48 29.77
N GLU A 93 31.12 2.05 30.83
CA GLU A 93 32.58 2.20 31.00
C GLU A 93 33.22 1.02 31.74
N ALA A 94 32.43 0.02 32.14
CA ALA A 94 32.96 -1.16 32.78
C ALA A 94 33.83 -1.96 31.80
N PRO A 95 35.02 -2.41 32.22
CA PRO A 95 35.92 -3.17 31.35
C PRO A 95 35.34 -4.55 31.04
N CYS A 96 35.42 -4.97 29.79
CA CYS A 96 35.21 -6.34 29.35
C CYS A 96 36.32 -6.75 28.35
N ALA A 97 36.59 -8.05 28.26
CA ALA A 97 37.59 -8.60 27.32
C ALA A 97 36.98 -9.02 25.98
N HIS A 98 35.66 -8.93 25.85
CA HIS A 98 34.92 -9.37 24.67
C HIS A 98 35.18 -8.46 23.48
N ARG A 99 35.37 -9.06 22.30
CA ARG A 99 35.59 -8.34 21.04
C ARG A 99 34.29 -7.88 20.39
N THR A 100 33.22 -8.64 20.62
CA THR A 100 31.88 -8.43 20.08
C THR A 100 30.86 -8.67 21.18
N HIS A 101 29.69 -8.09 21.01
CA HIS A 101 28.61 -8.16 21.98
C HIS A 101 27.28 -8.50 21.28
N PRO A 102 26.41 -9.35 21.87
CA PRO A 102 25.10 -9.66 21.33
C PRO A 102 24.28 -8.45 20.86
N TYR A 103 24.28 -7.32 21.61
CA TYR A 103 23.53 -6.11 21.21
C TYR A 103 23.96 -5.50 19.86
N GLU A 104 25.14 -5.88 19.34
CA GLU A 104 25.68 -5.39 18.06
C GLU A 104 25.08 -6.11 16.85
N SER A 105 24.36 -7.22 17.06
CA SER A 105 23.66 -7.98 16.03
C SER A 105 22.24 -7.46 15.77
N ASP A 106 21.53 -8.03 14.78
CA ASP A 106 20.14 -7.68 14.55
C ASP A 106 19.27 -8.17 15.72
N LEU A 107 18.54 -7.24 16.34
CA LEU A 107 17.63 -7.58 17.44
C LEU A 107 16.30 -8.10 16.88
N ASP A 108 15.88 -7.74 15.67
CA ASP A 108 14.59 -8.19 15.15
C ASP A 108 14.61 -9.72 14.93
N ASP A 109 15.76 -10.28 14.56
CA ASP A 109 15.97 -11.74 14.46
C ASP A 109 16.09 -12.43 15.82
N ARG A 110 16.39 -11.70 16.90
CA ARG A 110 16.74 -12.26 18.23
C ARG A 110 15.68 -12.05 19.31
N ILE A 111 14.88 -10.99 19.22
CA ILE A 111 13.98 -10.55 20.30
C ILE A 111 12.94 -11.60 20.65
N ASP A 112 12.48 -12.38 19.65
CA ASP A 112 11.53 -13.48 19.85
C ASP A 112 12.17 -14.66 20.60
N HIS A 113 13.49 -14.85 20.50
CA HIS A 113 14.22 -15.90 21.22
C HIS A 113 14.50 -15.56 22.69
N PHE A 114 14.31 -14.30 23.11
CA PHE A 114 14.57 -13.89 24.49
C PHE A 114 13.73 -14.67 25.50
N VAL A 115 12.54 -15.12 25.11
CA VAL A 115 11.66 -15.93 25.97
C VAL A 115 12.32 -17.26 26.36
N ASP A 116 13.04 -17.86 25.42
CA ASP A 116 13.72 -19.14 25.60
C ASP A 116 15.13 -18.95 26.19
N ASP A 117 15.85 -17.90 25.80
CA ASP A 117 17.23 -17.66 26.19
C ASP A 117 17.38 -17.13 27.63
N LEU A 118 16.46 -16.25 28.09
CA LEU A 118 16.56 -15.61 29.41
C LEU A 118 16.62 -16.62 30.57
N PRO A 119 15.77 -17.67 30.62
CA PRO A 119 15.91 -18.73 31.62
C PRO A 119 17.26 -19.45 31.57
N LEU A 120 17.81 -19.67 30.37
CA LEU A 120 19.06 -20.41 30.17
C LEU A 120 20.29 -19.62 30.66
N LEU A 121 20.28 -18.29 30.55
CA LEU A 121 21.37 -17.43 31.04
C LEU A 121 21.69 -17.63 32.53
N THR A 122 20.73 -18.12 33.32
CA THR A 122 20.86 -18.31 34.78
C THR A 122 20.63 -19.72 35.30
N ASN A 123 20.56 -20.71 34.42
CA ASN A 123 20.35 -22.10 34.83
C ASN A 123 21.57 -22.76 35.51
N GLY A 124 22.68 -22.03 35.68
CA GLY A 124 23.89 -22.50 36.34
C GLY A 124 24.73 -23.46 35.49
N LEU A 125 24.33 -23.76 34.25
CA LEU A 125 25.10 -24.54 33.29
C LEU A 125 25.96 -23.63 32.43
N ALA A 126 27.23 -24.01 32.25
CA ALA A 126 28.10 -23.41 31.23
C ALA A 126 27.57 -23.76 29.83
N GLU A 127 27.83 -22.91 28.85
CA GLU A 127 27.33 -23.03 27.48
C GLU A 127 27.73 -24.37 26.81
N ASP A 128 28.92 -24.91 27.11
CA ASP A 128 29.40 -26.19 26.56
C ASP A 128 28.67 -27.42 27.13
N ARG A 129 27.87 -27.21 28.17
CA ARG A 129 27.13 -28.25 28.92
C ARG A 129 25.64 -28.02 28.93
N ASP A 130 25.16 -26.97 28.28
CA ASP A 130 23.76 -26.66 28.16
C ASP A 130 23.27 -27.05 26.75
N PRO A 131 22.59 -28.20 26.60
CA PRO A 131 22.15 -28.66 25.28
C PRO A 131 21.07 -27.77 24.66
N ASP A 132 20.41 -26.93 25.47
CA ASP A 132 19.34 -26.04 25.03
C ASP A 132 19.89 -24.65 24.63
N TRP A 133 21.19 -24.39 24.82
CA TRP A 133 21.84 -23.15 24.40
C TRP A 133 22.27 -23.21 22.92
N GLU A 134 21.54 -22.51 22.06
CA GLU A 134 21.75 -22.54 20.60
C GLU A 134 22.39 -21.25 20.03
N ASP A 135 22.79 -20.29 20.87
CA ASP A 135 23.40 -19.03 20.42
C ASP A 135 24.93 -19.15 20.24
N ASP A 136 25.43 -18.52 19.17
CA ASP A 136 26.87 -18.39 18.89
C ASP A 136 27.62 -17.57 19.95
N ALA A 137 26.93 -16.66 20.66
CA ALA A 137 27.50 -15.91 21.78
C ALA A 137 27.48 -16.74 23.07
N THR A 138 28.51 -16.59 23.91
CA THR A 138 28.53 -17.26 25.21
C THR A 138 27.61 -16.57 26.22
N LYS A 139 27.16 -17.31 27.24
CA LYS A 139 26.39 -16.73 28.36
C LYS A 139 27.16 -15.61 29.08
N GLU A 140 28.49 -15.72 29.16
CA GLU A 140 29.35 -14.66 29.71
C GLU A 140 29.30 -13.38 28.86
N GLN A 141 29.23 -13.49 27.53
CA GLN A 141 29.10 -12.33 26.65
C GLN A 141 27.76 -11.62 26.86
N TRP A 142 26.67 -12.37 26.97
CA TRP A 142 25.33 -11.85 27.26
C TRP A 142 25.23 -11.14 28.61
N LEU A 143 25.83 -11.71 29.65
CA LEU A 143 25.79 -11.13 30.99
C LEU A 143 26.82 -10.00 31.20
N CYS A 144 27.66 -9.70 30.20
CA CYS A 144 28.73 -8.74 30.39
C CYS A 144 28.18 -7.29 30.49
N PRO A 145 28.77 -6.44 31.35
CA PRO A 145 28.30 -5.06 31.55
C PRO A 145 28.11 -4.24 30.27
N ARG A 146 29.01 -4.42 29.30
CA ARG A 146 28.99 -3.67 28.05
C ARG A 146 27.82 -4.07 27.15
N ASP A 147 27.44 -5.35 27.17
CA ASP A 147 26.29 -5.84 26.42
C ASP A 147 24.99 -5.31 27.01
N ILE A 148 24.85 -5.36 28.34
CA ILE A 148 23.67 -4.83 29.05
C ILE A 148 23.53 -3.32 28.84
N ALA A 149 24.63 -2.55 28.89
CA ALA A 149 24.61 -1.13 28.54
C ALA A 149 24.20 -0.90 27.06
N GLY A 150 24.63 -1.79 26.16
CA GLY A 150 24.26 -1.79 24.75
C GLY A 150 22.75 -1.98 24.56
N TYR A 151 22.18 -3.04 25.13
CA TYR A 151 20.74 -3.29 25.09
C TYR A 151 19.93 -2.19 25.77
N ALA A 152 20.41 -1.61 26.87
CA ALA A 152 19.77 -0.47 27.49
C ALA A 152 19.64 0.72 26.52
N ARG A 153 20.69 0.99 25.73
CA ARG A 153 20.67 2.04 24.69
C ARG A 153 19.77 1.67 23.52
N VAL A 154 19.71 0.39 23.14
CA VAL A 154 18.77 -0.08 22.12
C VAL A 154 17.32 0.17 22.56
N ALA A 155 16.96 -0.19 23.80
CA ALA A 155 15.63 0.12 24.34
C ALA A 155 15.35 1.63 24.41
N ILE A 156 16.33 2.44 24.84
CA ILE A 156 16.21 3.91 24.83
C ILE A 156 15.93 4.43 23.42
N ASP A 157 16.63 3.94 22.39
CA ASP A 157 16.40 4.37 21.01
C ASP A 157 15.04 3.92 20.49
N ILE A 158 14.55 2.74 20.85
CA ILE A 158 13.20 2.30 20.46
C ILE A 158 12.13 3.20 21.10
N ILE A 159 12.27 3.53 22.39
CA ILE A 159 11.31 4.37 23.13
C ILE A 159 11.41 5.85 22.70
N ALA A 160 12.63 6.33 22.48
CA ALA A 160 12.94 7.71 22.10
C ALA A 160 13.95 7.75 20.94
N PRO A 161 13.49 7.55 19.69
CA PRO A 161 14.36 7.42 18.51
C PRO A 161 15.35 8.57 18.31
N GLY A 162 16.62 8.22 18.09
CA GLY A 162 17.72 9.16 17.86
C GLY A 162 18.25 9.86 19.11
N SER A 163 17.77 9.50 20.31
CA SER A 163 18.23 10.11 21.57
C SER A 163 19.59 9.61 22.04
N VAL A 164 20.03 8.44 21.55
CA VAL A 164 21.32 7.82 21.86
C VAL A 164 22.03 7.38 20.57
N GLY A 165 23.36 7.46 20.55
CA GLY A 165 24.17 6.95 19.44
C GLY A 165 24.82 5.62 19.78
N GLY A 166 25.72 5.13 18.91
CA GLY A 166 26.66 4.02 19.13
C GLY A 166 26.03 2.65 19.42
N ILE A 167 24.87 2.42 18.83
CA ILE A 167 24.17 1.14 18.69
C ILE A 167 24.05 0.83 17.18
N PRO A 168 23.78 -0.42 16.78
CA PRO A 168 23.45 -0.73 15.40
C PRO A 168 22.28 0.15 14.91
N PRO A 169 22.32 0.65 13.67
CA PRO A 169 21.23 1.44 13.14
C PRO A 169 19.97 0.57 13.04
N ARG A 170 18.82 1.13 13.40
CA ARG A 170 17.52 0.45 13.36
C ARG A 170 16.50 1.23 12.57
N LEU A 171 15.55 0.52 11.96
CA LEU A 171 14.36 1.13 11.40
C LEU A 171 13.31 1.17 12.51
N PRO A 172 12.75 2.35 12.86
CA PRO A 172 11.69 2.40 13.85
C PRO A 172 10.52 1.49 13.45
N VAL A 173 9.94 0.74 14.40
CA VAL A 173 8.83 -0.20 14.13
C VAL A 173 7.67 0.46 13.37
N ARG A 174 7.44 1.76 13.58
CA ARG A 174 6.42 2.53 12.87
C ARG A 174 6.75 2.66 11.38
N ASP A 175 8.01 2.88 11.07
CA ASP A 175 8.49 2.98 9.69
C ASP A 175 8.52 1.59 9.04
N ALA A 176 8.89 0.53 9.76
CA ALA A 176 8.78 -0.85 9.24
C ALA A 176 7.34 -1.21 8.80
N ARG A 177 6.34 -0.97 9.65
CA ARG A 177 4.92 -1.16 9.28
C ARG A 177 4.51 -0.30 8.08
N ARG A 178 4.95 0.96 8.04
CA ARG A 178 4.66 1.85 6.89
C ARG A 178 5.24 1.34 5.58
N ALA A 179 6.42 0.71 5.61
CA ALA A 179 7.00 0.08 4.44
C ALA A 179 6.11 -1.09 3.98
N GLU A 180 5.65 -1.94 4.89
CA GLU A 180 4.72 -3.04 4.58
C GLU A 180 3.38 -2.54 4.02
N ASP A 181 2.78 -1.52 4.66
CA ASP A 181 1.52 -0.91 4.21
C ASP A 181 1.67 -0.35 2.78
N LEU A 182 2.75 0.40 2.52
CA LEU A 182 3.03 0.92 1.18
C LEU A 182 3.28 -0.18 0.15
N ARG A 183 4.01 -1.26 0.52
CA ARG A 183 4.20 -2.43 -0.36
C ARG A 183 2.87 -3.05 -0.74
N SER A 184 1.97 -3.21 0.22
CA SER A 184 0.62 -3.76 -0.01
C SER A 184 -0.17 -2.89 -1.02
N ILE A 185 -0.07 -1.57 -0.92
CA ILE A 185 -0.68 -0.62 -1.87
C ILE A 185 -0.08 -0.77 -3.26
N VAL A 186 1.25 -0.69 -3.41
CA VAL A 186 1.90 -0.69 -4.74
C VAL A 186 1.95 -2.08 -5.39
N TRP A 187 1.61 -3.15 -4.67
CA TRP A 187 1.31 -4.46 -5.24
C TRP A 187 -0.15 -4.65 -5.62
N ASP A 188 -0.99 -3.66 -5.35
CA ASP A 188 -2.44 -3.72 -5.58
C ASP A 188 -3.20 -4.74 -4.73
N TYR A 189 -2.69 -5.00 -3.52
CA TYR A 189 -3.37 -5.82 -2.52
C TYR A 189 -3.30 -5.11 -1.17
N PRO A 190 -3.90 -3.90 -1.02
CA PRO A 190 -3.86 -3.18 0.23
C PRO A 190 -4.47 -4.03 1.34
N SER A 191 -3.80 -4.05 2.50
CA SER A 191 -4.34 -4.75 3.66
C SER A 191 -5.68 -4.13 4.10
N ALA A 192 -6.57 -4.92 4.71
CA ALA A 192 -7.91 -4.46 5.09
C ALA A 192 -7.90 -3.27 6.09
N ALA A 193 -6.79 -3.07 6.80
CA ALA A 193 -6.61 -1.99 7.76
C ALA A 193 -6.05 -0.70 7.13
N VAL A 194 -5.65 -0.71 5.85
CA VAL A 194 -4.99 0.40 5.18
C VAL A 194 -5.94 1.07 4.19
N ASP A 195 -6.15 2.38 4.36
CA ASP A 195 -6.78 3.24 3.35
C ASP A 195 -5.70 3.87 2.46
N PRO A 196 -5.55 3.44 1.20
CA PRO A 196 -4.55 4.01 0.29
C PRO A 196 -4.70 5.51 0.09
N ALA A 197 -5.93 6.04 0.07
CA ALA A 197 -6.18 7.47 -0.11
C ALA A 197 -5.63 8.28 1.07
N GLN A 198 -5.85 7.78 2.28
CA GLN A 198 -5.36 8.41 3.51
C GLN A 198 -3.83 8.35 3.59
N GLU A 199 -3.23 7.20 3.33
CA GLU A 199 -1.78 6.99 3.42
C GLU A 199 -1.02 7.85 2.42
N LEU A 200 -1.37 7.78 1.12
CA LEU A 200 -0.68 8.57 0.08
C LEU A 200 -0.84 10.08 0.31
N SER A 201 -2.02 10.52 0.75
CA SER A 201 -2.24 11.92 1.12
C SER A 201 -1.42 12.34 2.34
N ALA A 202 -1.17 11.45 3.30
CA ALA A 202 -0.35 11.76 4.47
C ALA A 202 1.11 12.00 4.08
N TYR A 203 1.70 11.18 3.22
CA TYR A 203 3.06 11.40 2.70
C TYR A 203 3.16 12.70 1.91
N ALA A 204 2.19 12.98 1.04
CA ALA A 204 2.15 14.22 0.27
C ALA A 204 2.04 15.46 1.18
N ARG A 205 1.13 15.44 2.17
CA ARG A 205 1.00 16.53 3.15
C ARG A 205 2.27 16.76 3.96
N ASN A 206 2.96 15.70 4.36
CA ASN A 206 4.24 15.82 5.06
C ASN A 206 5.30 16.52 4.19
N LEU A 207 5.33 16.23 2.88
CA LEU A 207 6.26 16.87 1.97
C LEU A 207 5.91 18.35 1.74
N VAL A 208 4.63 18.68 1.62
CA VAL A 208 4.16 20.07 1.55
C VAL A 208 4.51 20.85 2.82
N ALA A 209 4.36 20.23 3.99
CA ALA A 209 4.63 20.89 5.27
C ALA A 209 6.11 21.22 5.48
N ASN A 210 7.02 20.42 4.91
CA ASN A 210 8.46 20.65 5.02
C ASN A 210 9.22 20.21 3.75
N PRO A 211 9.11 20.96 2.64
CA PRO A 211 9.64 20.56 1.34
C PRO A 211 11.18 20.61 1.28
N LEU A 212 11.85 21.13 2.31
CA LEU A 212 13.31 21.18 2.44
C LEU A 212 13.82 20.35 3.63
N GLY A 213 12.94 19.60 4.29
CA GLY A 213 13.26 18.81 5.46
C GLY A 213 14.21 17.64 5.17
N TYR A 214 14.82 17.09 6.22
CA TYR A 214 15.72 15.94 6.09
C TYR A 214 15.02 14.72 5.44
N HIS A 215 13.73 14.53 5.67
CA HIS A 215 12.90 13.45 5.13
C HIS A 215 12.51 13.62 3.65
N ARG A 216 12.84 14.76 3.03
CA ARG A 216 12.46 15.11 1.66
C ARG A 216 12.74 14.01 0.64
N ALA A 217 13.94 13.43 0.69
CA ALA A 217 14.35 12.37 -0.24
C ALA A 217 13.41 11.16 -0.15
N GLY A 218 13.13 10.70 1.07
CA GLY A 218 12.24 9.56 1.28
C GLY A 218 10.82 9.82 0.81
N LEU A 219 10.27 11.00 1.09
CA LEU A 219 8.92 11.36 0.63
C LEU A 219 8.82 11.43 -0.90
N VAL A 220 9.81 12.00 -1.58
CA VAL A 220 9.83 12.02 -3.06
C VAL A 220 9.90 10.61 -3.63
N VAL A 221 10.74 9.74 -3.06
CA VAL A 221 10.86 8.34 -3.50
C VAL A 221 9.56 7.57 -3.27
N VAL A 222 8.89 7.76 -2.12
CA VAL A 222 7.58 7.15 -1.83
C VAL A 222 6.52 7.63 -2.82
N LEU A 223 6.41 8.94 -3.07
CA LEU A 223 5.42 9.50 -3.99
C LEU A 223 5.65 9.03 -5.43
N HIS A 224 6.90 8.87 -5.86
CA HIS A 224 7.23 8.29 -7.15
C HIS A 224 6.83 6.81 -7.22
N ALA A 225 7.21 6.01 -6.23
CA ALA A 225 6.86 4.59 -6.19
C ALA A 225 5.33 4.36 -6.27
N ALA A 226 4.54 5.22 -5.62
CA ALA A 226 3.09 5.09 -5.54
C ALA A 226 2.32 5.85 -6.65
N CYS A 227 2.97 6.62 -7.53
CA CYS A 227 2.26 7.50 -8.47
C CYS A 227 1.41 6.71 -9.48
N TRP A 228 1.87 5.53 -9.88
CA TRP A 228 1.13 4.64 -10.78
C TRP A 228 -0.20 4.21 -10.14
N TYR A 229 -0.17 3.81 -8.86
CA TYR A 229 -1.34 3.33 -8.14
C TYR A 229 -2.35 4.46 -7.98
N ALA A 230 -1.89 5.63 -7.55
CA ALA A 230 -2.72 6.83 -7.40
C ALA A 230 -3.39 7.22 -8.73
N ALA A 231 -2.64 7.17 -9.84
CA ALA A 231 -3.15 7.50 -11.17
C ALA A 231 -4.02 6.38 -11.79
N SER A 232 -4.07 5.19 -11.21
CA SER A 232 -4.69 4.02 -11.84
C SER A 232 -6.21 4.04 -11.90
N GLY A 233 -6.88 4.80 -11.04
CA GLY A 233 -8.34 4.84 -10.90
C GLY A 233 -8.89 4.04 -9.72
N ARG A 234 -8.04 3.32 -8.98
CA ARG A 234 -8.39 2.64 -7.73
C ARG A 234 -8.85 3.61 -6.65
N ILE A 235 -8.18 4.77 -6.57
CA ILE A 235 -8.57 5.87 -5.70
C ILE A 235 -9.49 6.82 -6.49
N ARG A 236 -10.74 6.95 -6.01
CA ARG A 236 -11.77 7.78 -6.67
C ARG A 236 -11.82 9.22 -6.16
N ASP A 237 -11.09 9.55 -5.10
CA ASP A 237 -10.98 10.93 -4.60
C ASP A 237 -9.89 11.70 -5.36
N ARG A 238 -10.33 12.68 -6.17
CA ARG A 238 -9.45 13.61 -6.91
C ARG A 238 -8.45 14.32 -6.00
N ARG A 239 -8.82 14.61 -4.74
CA ARG A 239 -7.98 15.37 -3.80
C ARG A 239 -6.66 14.68 -3.52
N VAL A 240 -6.59 13.35 -3.64
CA VAL A 240 -5.34 12.60 -3.44
C VAL A 240 -4.32 12.97 -4.53
N LEU A 241 -4.74 12.93 -5.81
CA LEU A 241 -3.88 13.34 -6.93
C LEU A 241 -3.49 14.81 -6.82
N ASP A 242 -4.44 15.70 -6.51
CA ASP A 242 -4.16 17.13 -6.35
C ASP A 242 -3.14 17.36 -5.22
N THR A 243 -3.28 16.69 -4.07
CA THR A 243 -2.32 16.81 -2.95
C THR A 243 -0.94 16.28 -3.32
N MET A 244 -0.84 15.16 -4.04
CA MET A 244 0.44 14.61 -4.50
C MET A 244 1.12 15.52 -5.53
N VAL A 245 0.33 16.09 -6.46
CA VAL A 245 0.79 17.08 -7.45
C VAL A 245 1.35 18.32 -6.73
N ASP A 246 0.59 18.90 -5.80
CA ASP A 246 1.02 20.06 -5.02
C ASP A 246 2.32 19.79 -4.24
N ALA A 247 2.46 18.59 -3.67
CA ALA A 247 3.65 18.17 -2.94
C ALA A 247 4.91 18.12 -3.82
N LEU A 248 4.80 17.54 -5.03
CA LEU A 248 5.91 17.47 -5.98
C LEU A 248 6.23 18.84 -6.58
N GLU A 249 5.23 19.67 -6.84
CA GLU A 249 5.44 21.06 -7.27
C GLU A 249 6.18 21.88 -6.19
N ALA A 250 5.83 21.70 -4.91
CA ALA A 250 6.46 22.40 -3.80
C ALA A 250 7.93 22.01 -3.58
N VAL A 251 8.31 20.75 -3.85
CA VAL A 251 9.68 20.27 -3.63
C VAL A 251 10.65 20.66 -4.75
N LEU A 252 10.16 20.73 -6.00
CA LEU A 252 11.01 20.93 -7.19
C LEU A 252 11.91 22.19 -7.15
N PRO A 253 11.45 23.37 -6.69
CA PRO A 253 12.31 24.54 -6.56
C PRO A 253 13.53 24.31 -5.68
N GLY A 254 13.38 23.53 -4.60
CA GLY A 254 14.45 23.19 -3.66
C GLY A 254 15.42 22.12 -4.15
N LEU A 255 15.14 21.51 -5.30
CA LEU A 255 15.98 20.54 -5.98
C LEU A 255 16.61 21.11 -7.27
N GLY A 256 16.11 22.24 -7.76
CA GLY A 256 16.54 22.88 -9.00
C GLY A 256 17.98 23.42 -8.93
N GLY A 257 18.73 23.27 -10.04
CA GLY A 257 20.06 23.87 -10.20
C GLY A 257 21.23 23.07 -9.62
N ALA A 258 20.99 21.90 -9.01
CA ALA A 258 22.07 21.05 -8.51
C ALA A 258 22.79 20.33 -9.67
N SER A 259 24.09 20.57 -9.82
CA SER A 259 24.95 19.73 -10.65
C SER A 259 25.12 18.36 -9.98
N CYS A 260 24.85 17.29 -10.71
CA CYS A 260 25.13 15.94 -10.25
C CYS A 260 26.62 15.62 -10.42
N ALA A 261 27.27 15.16 -9.36
CA ALA A 261 28.66 14.66 -9.44
C ALA A 261 28.75 13.18 -9.85
N HIS A 262 27.63 12.46 -9.81
CA HIS A 262 27.56 11.04 -10.15
C HIS A 262 27.64 10.82 -11.66
N GLY A 263 28.34 9.76 -12.07
CA GLY A 263 28.45 9.28 -13.44
C GLY A 263 27.15 8.66 -13.98
N ALA A 264 27.14 8.39 -15.29
CA ALA A 264 26.00 7.71 -15.92
C ALA A 264 25.85 6.28 -15.36
N GLY A 265 24.64 5.94 -14.91
CA GLY A 265 24.35 4.64 -14.30
C GLY A 265 24.68 4.52 -12.81
N GLU A 266 25.16 5.59 -12.16
CA GLU A 266 25.42 5.60 -10.72
C GLU A 266 24.17 5.99 -9.89
N HIS A 267 23.10 6.44 -10.55
CA HIS A 267 21.80 6.66 -9.88
C HIS A 267 21.02 5.36 -9.75
N PRO A 268 20.18 5.23 -8.72
CA PRO A 268 19.35 4.06 -8.55
C PRO A 268 18.42 3.84 -9.74
N GLU A 269 18.22 2.58 -10.13
CA GLU A 269 17.15 2.19 -11.04
C GLU A 269 15.81 2.31 -10.30
N VAL A 270 14.81 2.94 -10.92
CA VAL A 270 13.48 3.16 -10.35
C VAL A 270 12.40 2.59 -11.28
N GLY A 271 11.22 2.29 -10.73
CA GLY A 271 10.06 1.85 -11.50
C GLY A 271 10.03 0.36 -11.87
N ARG A 272 11.12 -0.39 -11.73
CA ARG A 272 11.14 -1.85 -11.95
C ARG A 272 10.49 -2.63 -10.81
N ASP A 273 10.88 -2.32 -9.57
CA ASP A 273 10.23 -2.82 -8.35
C ASP A 273 9.78 -1.62 -7.50
N THR A 274 8.51 -1.26 -7.65
CA THR A 274 7.93 -0.12 -6.90
C THR A 274 7.76 -0.43 -5.41
N ALA A 275 7.68 -1.70 -5.01
CA ALA A 275 7.55 -2.11 -3.62
C ALA A 275 8.90 -2.01 -2.87
N GLU A 276 9.98 -2.46 -3.51
CA GLU A 276 11.33 -2.21 -3.03
C GLU A 276 11.60 -0.70 -2.97
N GLN A 277 11.28 0.04 -4.02
CA GLN A 277 11.46 1.49 -4.05
C GLN A 277 10.69 2.20 -2.92
N ALA A 278 9.45 1.80 -2.65
CA ALA A 278 8.67 2.35 -1.53
C ALA A 278 9.34 2.06 -0.18
N THR A 279 9.87 0.85 -0.01
CA THR A 279 10.62 0.42 1.19
C THR A 279 11.86 1.28 1.38
N VAL A 280 12.65 1.49 0.33
CA VAL A 280 13.82 2.40 0.38
C VAL A 280 13.36 3.82 0.74
N GLY A 281 12.29 4.31 0.13
CA GLY A 281 11.72 5.62 0.45
C GLY A 281 11.43 5.81 1.95
N ILE A 282 10.89 4.78 2.61
CA ILE A 282 10.67 4.78 4.06
C ILE A 282 11.99 4.82 4.85
N HIS A 283 13.00 4.04 4.48
CA HIS A 283 14.32 4.08 5.13
C HIS A 283 14.94 5.48 5.07
N LEU A 284 14.72 6.22 3.97
CA LEU A 284 15.24 7.56 3.79
C LEU A 284 14.53 8.63 4.65
N LEU A 285 13.39 8.31 5.29
CA LEU A 285 12.65 9.26 6.12
C LEU A 285 13.33 9.61 7.43
N SER A 286 14.19 8.74 7.97
CA SER A 286 14.84 8.92 9.27
C SER A 286 16.35 8.66 9.22
N PRO A 287 17.15 9.27 10.13
CA PRO A 287 18.57 8.94 10.25
C PRO A 287 18.84 7.46 10.53
N GLY A 288 18.02 6.82 11.38
CA GLY A 288 18.10 5.40 11.70
C GLY A 288 17.87 4.51 10.48
N GLY A 289 16.80 4.77 9.72
CA GLY A 289 16.51 4.06 8.48
C GLY A 289 17.61 4.21 7.43
N ARG A 290 18.24 5.39 7.31
CA ARG A 290 19.41 5.58 6.44
C ARG A 290 20.64 4.79 6.91
N GLY A 291 20.78 4.63 8.22
CA GLY A 291 21.81 3.77 8.80
C GLY A 291 21.60 2.31 8.41
N VAL A 292 20.36 1.81 8.50
CA VAL A 292 19.97 0.46 8.08
C VAL A 292 20.23 0.27 6.59
N TYR A 293 19.77 1.20 5.75
CA TYR A 293 19.99 1.12 4.30
C TYR A 293 21.49 1.06 3.95
N ARG A 294 22.32 1.88 4.61
CA ARG A 294 23.78 1.83 4.41
C ARG A 294 24.38 0.50 4.85
N HIS A 295 23.84 -0.12 5.90
CA HIS A 295 24.29 -1.44 6.33
C HIS A 295 23.93 -2.50 5.30
N TRP A 296 22.66 -2.53 4.87
CA TRP A 296 22.14 -3.43 3.84
C TRP A 296 22.95 -3.34 2.55
N HIS A 297 23.23 -2.11 2.06
CA HIS A 297 24.07 -1.90 0.87
C HIS A 297 25.49 -2.47 1.00
N ARG A 298 26.08 -2.50 2.21
CA ARG A 298 27.42 -3.09 2.38
C ARG A 298 27.40 -4.61 2.23
N GLU A 299 26.27 -5.24 2.52
CA GLU A 299 26.09 -6.69 2.42
C GLU A 299 25.61 -7.09 1.02
N GLU A 300 24.78 -6.26 0.39
CA GLU A 300 24.24 -6.47 -0.96
C GLU A 300 24.83 -5.49 -1.98
N LEU A 301 25.87 -5.94 -2.70
CA LEU A 301 26.64 -5.17 -3.69
C LEU A 301 25.83 -4.67 -4.91
N GLU A 302 24.59 -5.12 -5.09
CA GLU A 302 23.73 -4.76 -6.23
C GLU A 302 22.84 -3.53 -5.97
N THR A 303 22.81 -3.02 -4.73
CA THR A 303 22.02 -1.82 -4.39
C THR A 303 22.79 -0.52 -4.64
N ALA A 304 22.08 0.59 -4.90
CA ALA A 304 22.70 1.89 -5.14
C ALA A 304 23.13 2.58 -3.83
N PRO A 305 24.26 3.32 -3.80
CA PRO A 305 24.73 3.95 -2.58
C PRO A 305 23.74 5.01 -2.07
N LEU A 306 23.68 5.19 -0.75
CA LEU A 306 22.78 6.13 -0.10
C LEU A 306 22.91 7.55 -0.69
N GLU A 307 24.14 7.98 -0.99
CA GLU A 307 24.45 9.29 -1.55
C GLU A 307 23.77 9.52 -2.92
N ALA A 308 23.57 8.45 -3.69
CA ALA A 308 22.86 8.50 -4.97
C ALA A 308 21.35 8.71 -4.76
N TRP A 309 20.74 8.03 -3.78
CA TRP A 309 19.34 8.26 -3.38
C TRP A 309 19.08 9.68 -2.83
N LEU A 310 20.10 10.29 -2.22
CA LEU A 310 20.03 11.65 -1.67
C LEU A 310 20.38 12.74 -2.68
N CYS A 311 20.81 12.36 -3.88
CA CYS A 311 21.23 13.28 -4.94
C CYS A 311 20.06 14.20 -5.36
N PRO A 312 20.18 15.53 -5.22
CA PRO A 312 19.08 16.45 -5.58
C PRO A 312 18.70 16.40 -7.06
N ALA A 313 19.66 16.16 -7.96
CA ALA A 313 19.39 16.05 -9.39
C ALA A 313 18.57 14.79 -9.72
N PHE A 314 18.87 13.66 -9.08
CA PHE A 314 18.10 12.42 -9.19
C PHE A 314 16.68 12.62 -8.64
N LEU A 315 16.55 13.16 -7.42
CA LEU A 315 15.26 13.46 -6.81
C LEU A 315 14.42 14.39 -7.69
N ALA A 316 15.04 15.39 -8.34
CA ALA A 316 14.34 16.28 -9.26
C ALA A 316 13.84 15.55 -10.52
N ALA A 317 14.60 14.56 -11.02
CA ALA A 317 14.20 13.78 -12.19
C ALA A 317 12.96 12.93 -11.87
N ILE A 318 13.02 12.11 -10.82
CA ILE A 318 11.89 11.25 -10.43
C ILE A 318 10.68 12.07 -9.95
N ALA A 319 10.89 13.23 -9.32
CA ALA A 319 9.78 14.11 -8.96
C ALA A 319 9.03 14.66 -10.18
N ARG A 320 9.74 14.99 -11.27
CA ARG A 320 9.10 15.43 -12.52
C ARG A 320 8.37 14.30 -13.22
N GLU A 321 8.98 13.11 -13.28
CA GLU A 321 8.35 11.92 -13.85
C GLU A 321 7.04 11.58 -13.14
N ALA A 322 7.07 11.53 -11.79
CA ALA A 322 5.88 11.31 -10.99
C ALA A 322 4.84 12.41 -11.19
N LEU A 323 5.26 13.68 -11.26
CA LEU A 323 4.37 14.82 -11.48
C LEU A 323 3.65 14.73 -12.84
N ASP A 324 4.38 14.39 -13.91
CA ASP A 324 3.81 14.22 -15.25
C ASP A 324 2.85 13.03 -15.30
N HIS A 325 3.20 11.92 -14.64
CA HIS A 325 2.33 10.75 -14.50
C HIS A 325 1.03 11.09 -13.77
N LEU A 326 1.12 11.78 -12.62
CA LEU A 326 -0.04 12.17 -11.82
C LEU A 326 -0.93 13.19 -12.54
N ARG A 327 -0.35 14.17 -13.25
CA ARG A 327 -1.13 15.14 -14.04
C ARG A 327 -1.87 14.46 -15.19
N THR A 328 -1.20 13.55 -15.89
CA THR A 328 -1.82 12.73 -16.94
C THR A 328 -2.94 11.87 -16.37
N GLY A 329 -2.69 11.20 -15.24
CA GLY A 329 -3.70 10.42 -14.51
C GLY A 329 -4.88 11.28 -14.07
N ARG A 330 -4.64 12.48 -13.55
CA ARG A 330 -5.69 13.41 -13.12
C ARG A 330 -6.57 13.85 -14.28
N GLU A 331 -5.98 14.22 -15.42
CA GLU A 331 -6.76 14.60 -16.61
C GLU A 331 -7.56 13.40 -17.13
N ARG A 332 -6.94 12.23 -17.21
CA ARG A 332 -7.63 10.99 -17.61
C ARG A 332 -8.81 10.67 -16.68
N LEU A 333 -8.62 10.73 -15.37
CA LEU A 333 -9.63 10.28 -14.41
C LEU A 333 -10.71 11.32 -14.10
N PHE A 334 -10.39 12.62 -14.13
CA PHE A 334 -11.27 13.69 -13.65
C PHE A 334 -11.45 14.88 -14.60
N GLY A 335 -10.65 14.93 -15.68
CA GLY A 335 -10.63 15.99 -16.66
C GLY A 335 -11.81 15.98 -17.63
N LEU A 336 -11.71 16.77 -18.70
CA LEU A 336 -12.72 16.79 -19.76
C LEU A 336 -12.33 15.79 -20.85
N ARG A 337 -13.25 14.88 -21.18
CA ARG A 337 -13.02 13.93 -22.28
C ARG A 337 -13.42 14.53 -23.60
N ASP A 338 -12.45 14.74 -24.49
CA ASP A 338 -12.70 15.07 -25.89
C ASP A 338 -12.93 13.78 -26.69
N THR A 339 -14.13 13.65 -27.26
CA THR A 339 -14.50 12.52 -28.13
C THR A 339 -14.76 12.96 -29.57
N ALA A 340 -14.51 14.23 -29.93
CA ALA A 340 -14.86 14.76 -31.25
C ALA A 340 -14.10 14.06 -32.38
N HIS A 341 -12.85 13.67 -32.13
CA HIS A 341 -12.02 12.91 -33.07
C HIS A 341 -12.62 11.55 -33.46
N LEU A 342 -13.53 10.99 -32.64
CA LEU A 342 -14.17 9.71 -32.95
C LEU A 342 -15.20 9.80 -34.07
N ASP A 343 -15.65 10.99 -34.47
CA ASP A 343 -16.49 11.14 -35.67
C ASP A 343 -15.73 10.66 -36.92
N GLU A 344 -14.43 10.94 -37.03
CA GLU A 344 -13.61 10.48 -38.17
C GLU A 344 -13.36 8.96 -38.14
N ALA A 345 -13.39 8.36 -36.95
CA ALA A 345 -13.08 6.93 -36.77
C ALA A 345 -14.32 6.03 -36.84
N LEU A 346 -15.46 6.51 -36.33
CA LEU A 346 -16.69 5.75 -36.08
C LEU A 346 -17.82 6.12 -37.04
N LEU A 347 -17.64 7.10 -37.91
CA LEU A 347 -18.57 7.38 -39.00
C LEU A 347 -17.97 6.95 -40.34
N ARG A 348 -18.84 6.47 -41.21
CA ARG A 348 -18.55 6.22 -42.61
C ARG A 348 -18.51 7.56 -43.37
N PRO A 349 -17.90 7.62 -44.57
CA PRO A 349 -17.84 8.84 -45.38
C PRO A 349 -19.21 9.46 -45.74
N ASP A 350 -20.28 8.67 -45.69
CA ASP A 350 -21.67 9.12 -45.91
C ASP A 350 -22.34 9.67 -44.63
N GLY A 351 -21.61 9.73 -43.50
CA GLY A 351 -22.09 10.22 -42.21
C GLY A 351 -22.86 9.18 -41.39
N ARG A 352 -23.06 7.97 -41.92
CA ARG A 352 -23.70 6.86 -41.19
C ARG A 352 -22.73 6.27 -40.18
N LEU A 353 -23.28 5.70 -39.11
CA LEU A 353 -22.49 4.96 -38.11
C LEU A 353 -21.77 3.75 -38.73
N ASP A 354 -20.47 3.62 -38.44
CA ASP A 354 -19.72 2.39 -38.59
C ASP A 354 -19.91 1.52 -37.33
N VAL A 355 -21.02 0.79 -37.31
CA VAL A 355 -21.52 0.09 -36.11
C VAL A 355 -20.55 -1.00 -35.63
N GLU A 356 -19.88 -1.68 -36.55
CA GLU A 356 -18.92 -2.74 -36.22
C GLU A 356 -17.68 -2.17 -35.55
N ARG A 357 -17.15 -1.04 -36.02
CA ARG A 357 -16.06 -0.35 -35.33
C ARG A 357 -16.47 0.11 -33.94
N LEU A 358 -17.68 0.68 -33.79
CA LEU A 358 -18.19 1.13 -32.50
C LEU A 358 -18.32 -0.04 -31.50
N THR A 359 -18.97 -1.13 -31.91
CA THR A 359 -19.18 -2.28 -31.02
C THR A 359 -17.87 -2.98 -30.68
N HIS A 360 -16.95 -3.09 -31.65
CA HIS A 360 -15.60 -3.59 -31.42
C HIS A 360 -14.81 -2.73 -30.42
N ALA A 361 -14.93 -1.39 -30.48
CA ALA A 361 -14.25 -0.49 -29.55
C ALA A 361 -14.72 -0.70 -28.10
N VAL A 362 -16.02 -0.91 -27.88
CA VAL A 362 -16.59 -1.10 -26.53
C VAL A 362 -16.34 -2.50 -25.97
N ARG A 363 -16.23 -3.51 -26.83
CA ARG A 363 -15.98 -4.91 -26.46
C ARG A 363 -14.71 -5.11 -25.63
N PHE A 364 -13.62 -4.40 -25.94
CA PHE A 364 -12.27 -4.69 -25.40
C PHE A 364 -11.86 -3.81 -24.21
N ARG A 365 -12.79 -3.51 -23.30
CA ARG A 365 -12.52 -2.66 -22.12
C ARG A 365 -11.38 -3.19 -21.23
N CYS A 366 -11.14 -4.49 -21.17
CA CYS A 366 -10.03 -5.08 -20.41
C CYS A 366 -8.64 -4.91 -21.07
N ARG A 367 -8.57 -4.60 -22.37
CA ARG A 367 -7.30 -4.44 -23.11
C ARG A 367 -6.96 -2.97 -23.37
N ASP A 368 -7.97 -2.15 -23.64
CA ASP A 368 -7.86 -0.70 -23.83
C ASP A 368 -9.09 -0.01 -23.22
N GLY A 369 -9.07 0.09 -21.89
CA GLY A 369 -10.19 0.65 -21.12
C GLY A 369 -10.56 2.07 -21.53
N GLN A 370 -9.56 2.87 -21.93
CA GLN A 370 -9.79 4.25 -22.33
C GLN A 370 -10.51 4.35 -23.68
N ALA A 371 -10.11 3.58 -24.69
CA ALA A 371 -10.79 3.60 -25.99
C ALA A 371 -12.26 3.15 -25.88
N ALA A 372 -12.54 2.13 -25.07
CA ALA A 372 -13.90 1.65 -24.82
C ALA A 372 -14.76 2.71 -24.09
N GLU A 373 -14.18 3.39 -23.10
CA GLU A 373 -14.82 4.48 -22.35
C GLU A 373 -15.12 5.69 -23.24
N ASP A 374 -14.16 6.11 -24.06
CA ASP A 374 -14.31 7.24 -24.98
C ASP A 374 -15.35 6.92 -26.07
N ALA A 375 -15.40 5.69 -26.59
CA ALA A 375 -16.42 5.23 -27.54
C ALA A 375 -17.83 5.19 -26.92
N GLY A 376 -17.96 4.70 -25.68
CA GLY A 376 -19.22 4.72 -24.94
C GLY A 376 -19.75 6.13 -24.68
N LEU A 377 -18.86 7.03 -24.25
CA LEU A 377 -19.18 8.45 -24.05
C LEU A 377 -19.57 9.15 -25.35
N TRP A 378 -18.83 8.88 -26.44
CA TRP A 378 -19.16 9.38 -27.77
C TRP A 378 -20.56 8.95 -28.20
N ALA A 379 -20.89 7.66 -28.03
CA ALA A 379 -22.20 7.12 -28.36
C ALA A 379 -23.33 7.82 -27.58
N ALA A 380 -23.12 8.06 -26.28
CA ALA A 380 -24.07 8.79 -25.44
C ALA A 380 -24.27 10.24 -25.92
N ARG A 381 -23.18 10.96 -26.21
CA ARG A 381 -23.24 12.35 -26.69
C ARG A 381 -23.95 12.44 -28.04
N ARG A 382 -23.67 11.51 -28.96
CA ARG A 382 -24.36 11.44 -30.25
C ARG A 382 -25.84 11.11 -30.09
N PHE A 383 -26.19 10.17 -29.21
CA PHE A 383 -27.59 9.92 -28.85
C PHE A 383 -28.30 11.18 -28.34
N ALA A 384 -27.66 11.95 -27.47
CA ALA A 384 -28.20 13.20 -26.94
C ALA A 384 -28.36 14.28 -28.02
N ALA A 385 -27.44 14.33 -29.00
CA ALA A 385 -27.54 15.23 -30.16
C ALA A 385 -28.74 14.92 -31.08
N GLY A 386 -29.23 13.68 -31.06
CA GLY A 386 -30.49 13.30 -31.70
C GLY A 386 -30.38 12.99 -33.19
N PRO A 387 -29.74 11.87 -33.57
CA PRO A 387 -29.72 11.43 -34.96
C PRO A 387 -31.14 11.17 -35.47
N ALA A 388 -31.34 11.44 -36.77
CA ALA A 388 -32.66 11.33 -37.41
C ALA A 388 -33.15 9.88 -37.54
N ASP A 389 -32.23 8.91 -37.67
CA ASP A 389 -32.57 7.48 -37.75
C ASP A 389 -32.88 6.92 -36.35
N PRO A 390 -34.13 6.44 -36.11
CA PRO A 390 -34.50 5.81 -34.84
C PRO A 390 -33.68 4.56 -34.49
N ARG A 391 -33.20 3.80 -35.49
CA ARG A 391 -32.37 2.61 -35.26
C ARG A 391 -30.98 3.01 -34.79
N GLU A 392 -30.36 3.99 -35.45
CA GLU A 392 -29.09 4.57 -35.00
C GLU A 392 -29.21 5.09 -33.56
N ARG A 393 -30.28 5.85 -33.28
CA ARG A 393 -30.55 6.38 -31.95
C ARG A 393 -30.63 5.28 -30.89
N LEU A 394 -31.33 4.18 -31.19
CA LEU A 394 -31.46 3.04 -30.29
C LEU A 394 -30.12 2.34 -30.05
N VAL A 395 -29.36 2.07 -31.11
CA VAL A 395 -28.05 1.39 -31.03
C VAL A 395 -27.07 2.23 -30.21
N LEU A 396 -27.00 3.54 -30.43
CA LEU A 396 -26.13 4.44 -29.65
C LEU A 396 -26.46 4.41 -28.16
N LEU A 397 -27.75 4.40 -27.79
CA LEU A 397 -28.17 4.29 -26.39
C LEU A 397 -27.76 2.96 -25.76
N LEU A 398 -27.96 1.86 -26.49
CA LEU A 398 -27.59 0.52 -26.02
C LEU A 398 -26.08 0.35 -25.88
N VAL A 399 -25.29 0.90 -26.81
CA VAL A 399 -23.82 0.93 -26.72
C VAL A 399 -23.35 1.77 -25.54
N ALA A 400 -23.96 2.94 -25.30
CA ALA A 400 -23.65 3.77 -24.14
C ALA A 400 -23.89 2.99 -22.83
N CYS A 401 -25.04 2.31 -22.70
CA CYS A 401 -25.32 1.46 -21.54
C CYS A 401 -24.33 0.28 -21.44
N TRP A 402 -24.02 -0.36 -22.57
CA TRP A 402 -23.11 -1.48 -22.62
C TRP A 402 -21.71 -1.11 -22.12
N SER A 403 -21.18 0.06 -22.53
CA SER A 403 -19.85 0.53 -22.15
C SER A 403 -19.64 0.66 -20.63
N VAL A 404 -20.72 0.90 -19.89
CA VAL A 404 -20.71 0.95 -18.42
C VAL A 404 -20.81 -0.46 -17.84
N THR A 405 -21.70 -1.28 -18.38
CA THR A 405 -22.04 -2.61 -17.82
C THR A 405 -21.08 -3.74 -18.24
N SER A 406 -20.14 -3.48 -19.15
CA SER A 406 -19.23 -4.50 -19.70
C SER A 406 -17.95 -4.73 -18.90
N GLY A 407 -17.66 -3.89 -17.90
CA GLY A 407 -16.45 -4.00 -17.08
C GLY A 407 -16.76 -4.30 -15.61
N GLU A 408 -15.78 -4.89 -14.93
CA GLU A 408 -15.84 -5.15 -13.48
C GLU A 408 -15.74 -3.84 -12.65
N GLU A 409 -15.10 -2.80 -13.22
CA GLU A 409 -14.93 -1.51 -12.58
C GLU A 409 -15.79 -0.42 -13.24
N ALA A 410 -16.35 0.49 -12.42
CA ALA A 410 -17.02 1.68 -12.92
C ALA A 410 -16.05 2.58 -13.73
N PRO A 411 -16.51 3.23 -14.82
CA PRO A 411 -15.69 4.15 -15.60
C PRO A 411 -15.17 5.31 -14.73
N PRO A 412 -14.09 6.00 -15.14
CA PRO A 412 -13.54 7.12 -14.41
C PRO A 412 -14.54 8.29 -14.33
N GLU A 413 -14.38 9.13 -13.31
CA GLU A 413 -15.29 10.26 -13.03
C GLU A 413 -15.46 11.21 -14.24
N ALA A 414 -14.40 11.38 -15.05
CA ALA A 414 -14.40 12.16 -16.28
C ALA A 414 -15.42 11.69 -17.34
N VAL A 415 -15.71 10.38 -17.38
CA VAL A 415 -16.63 9.73 -18.32
C VAL A 415 -18.01 9.60 -17.67
N HIS A 416 -17.98 9.14 -16.43
CA HIS A 416 -19.12 8.90 -15.57
C HIS A 416 -20.06 10.11 -15.44
N ARG A 417 -19.52 11.31 -15.22
CA ARG A 417 -20.30 12.53 -15.03
C ARG A 417 -21.25 12.81 -16.21
N ASP A 418 -20.71 12.73 -17.43
CA ASP A 418 -21.47 13.00 -18.64
C ASP A 418 -22.48 11.89 -18.94
N LEU A 419 -22.06 10.63 -18.78
CA LEU A 419 -22.95 9.48 -18.94
C LEU A 419 -24.14 9.55 -17.97
N ARG A 420 -23.93 9.92 -16.71
CA ARG A 420 -25.02 10.11 -15.74
C ARG A 420 -26.03 11.14 -16.21
N VAL A 421 -25.56 12.29 -16.69
CA VAL A 421 -26.44 13.37 -17.17
C VAL A 421 -27.24 12.91 -18.38
N ILE A 422 -26.59 12.30 -19.36
CA ILE A 422 -27.23 11.88 -20.61
C ILE A 422 -28.22 10.75 -20.37
N LEU A 423 -27.80 9.69 -19.68
CA LEU A 423 -28.64 8.52 -19.39
C LEU A 423 -29.78 8.86 -18.43
N GLY A 424 -29.54 9.73 -17.44
CA GLY A 424 -30.57 10.22 -16.52
C GLY A 424 -31.65 11.07 -17.20
N ALA A 425 -31.36 11.69 -18.36
CA ALA A 425 -32.34 12.42 -19.15
C ALA A 425 -33.22 11.51 -20.03
N VAL A 426 -32.90 10.21 -20.14
CA VAL A 426 -33.70 9.27 -20.93
C VAL A 426 -35.03 9.02 -20.23
N ARG A 427 -36.13 9.29 -20.92
CA ARG A 427 -37.47 8.98 -20.41
C ARG A 427 -37.65 7.47 -20.38
N THR A 428 -37.82 6.93 -19.18
CA THR A 428 -37.93 5.49 -18.89
C THR A 428 -39.28 5.16 -18.25
N ASP A 429 -40.36 5.77 -18.78
CA ASP A 429 -41.70 5.52 -18.26
C ASP A 429 -42.01 4.02 -18.29
N PRO A 430 -42.30 3.40 -17.14
CA PRO A 430 -42.57 1.98 -17.09
C PRO A 430 -43.87 1.71 -17.84
N ALA A 431 -43.78 1.01 -18.96
CA ALA A 431 -44.97 0.47 -19.61
C ALA A 431 -45.57 -0.60 -18.69
N GLY A 432 -46.56 -0.21 -17.89
CA GLY A 432 -47.39 -1.10 -17.09
C GLY A 432 -48.29 -1.92 -18.03
N GLY A 433 -47.83 -3.10 -18.44
CA GLY A 433 -48.56 -4.03 -19.31
C GLY A 433 -47.62 -5.00 -20.03
N SER A 434 -48.06 -6.22 -20.36
CA SER A 434 -47.22 -7.23 -21.04
C SER A 434 -46.60 -6.69 -22.34
N CYS A 435 -45.35 -7.06 -22.63
CA CYS A 435 -44.66 -6.63 -23.83
C CYS A 435 -45.26 -7.29 -25.09
N PRO A 436 -45.51 -6.55 -26.20
CA PRO A 436 -46.10 -7.12 -27.42
C PRO A 436 -45.28 -8.22 -28.09
N HIS A 437 -43.97 -8.27 -27.80
CA HIS A 437 -43.01 -9.24 -28.31
C HIS A 437 -42.72 -10.37 -27.31
N GLY A 438 -43.54 -10.50 -26.26
CA GLY A 438 -43.29 -11.41 -25.13
C GLY A 438 -42.35 -10.80 -24.08
N GLU A 439 -42.16 -11.50 -22.97
CA GLU A 439 -41.43 -10.99 -21.79
C GLU A 439 -39.91 -11.07 -21.92
N ALA A 440 -39.38 -11.88 -22.85
CA ALA A 440 -37.94 -12.03 -23.05
C ALA A 440 -37.35 -10.80 -23.76
N HIS A 441 -36.40 -10.11 -23.12
CA HIS A 441 -35.68 -9.00 -23.73
C HIS A 441 -34.30 -9.41 -24.26
N PRO A 442 -33.83 -8.81 -25.37
CA PRO A 442 -32.60 -9.24 -26.03
C PRO A 442 -31.37 -9.31 -25.11
N TRP A 443 -31.11 -8.26 -24.34
CA TRP A 443 -29.91 -8.19 -23.48
C TRP A 443 -29.91 -9.21 -22.33
N GLU A 444 -31.08 -9.55 -21.79
CA GLU A 444 -31.21 -10.55 -20.72
C GLU A 444 -30.87 -11.94 -21.25
N VAL A 445 -31.44 -12.29 -22.40
CA VAL A 445 -31.16 -13.56 -23.09
C VAL A 445 -29.68 -13.66 -23.48
N LEU A 446 -29.11 -12.57 -24.01
CA LEU A 446 -27.68 -12.54 -24.37
C LEU A 446 -26.77 -12.64 -23.14
N ALA A 447 -27.14 -12.04 -22.01
CA ALA A 447 -26.39 -12.15 -20.75
C ALA A 447 -26.46 -13.56 -20.15
N GLU A 448 -27.62 -14.20 -20.19
CA GLU A 448 -27.78 -15.60 -19.77
C GLU A 448 -26.95 -16.55 -20.63
N LEU A 449 -26.92 -16.33 -21.95
CA LEU A 449 -26.06 -17.08 -22.86
C LEU A 449 -24.57 -16.83 -22.54
N ALA A 450 -24.18 -15.56 -22.37
CA ALA A 450 -22.82 -15.13 -21.98
C ALA A 450 -22.35 -15.80 -20.69
N GLY A 451 -23.21 -15.92 -19.69
CA GLY A 451 -22.87 -16.56 -18.41
C GLY A 451 -22.82 -18.10 -18.46
N ARG A 452 -23.54 -18.74 -19.40
CA ARG A 452 -23.59 -20.22 -19.53
C ARG A 452 -22.49 -20.82 -20.40
N ARG A 453 -21.91 -20.03 -21.30
CA ARG A 453 -20.83 -20.48 -22.19
C ARG A 453 -19.54 -19.77 -21.83
N HIS A 454 -18.44 -20.50 -21.72
CA HIS A 454 -17.12 -19.90 -21.86
C HIS A 454 -16.97 -19.44 -23.32
N PHE A 455 -17.42 -18.24 -23.62
CA PHE A 455 -17.11 -17.61 -24.89
C PHE A 455 -15.59 -17.42 -24.97
N GLY A 456 -14.97 -17.94 -26.03
CA GLY A 456 -13.59 -17.62 -26.33
C GLY A 456 -13.45 -16.12 -26.62
N PHE A 457 -12.23 -15.59 -26.53
CA PHE A 457 -11.90 -14.17 -26.82
C PHE A 457 -12.40 -13.63 -28.18
N HIS A 458 -12.97 -14.47 -29.06
CA HIS A 458 -13.39 -14.14 -30.43
C HIS A 458 -14.90 -13.96 -30.63
N GLU A 459 -15.76 -14.45 -29.74
CA GLU A 459 -17.24 -14.33 -29.89
C GLU A 459 -17.77 -13.13 -29.09
N ASP A 460 -18.44 -12.18 -29.75
CA ASP A 460 -19.11 -11.03 -29.12
C ASP A 460 -20.59 -11.03 -29.49
N PRO A 461 -21.43 -11.71 -28.69
CA PRO A 461 -22.85 -11.80 -28.98
C PRO A 461 -23.52 -10.43 -28.93
N TYR A 462 -23.08 -9.49 -28.09
CA TYR A 462 -23.71 -8.17 -28.00
C TYR A 462 -23.43 -7.33 -29.24
N GLY A 463 -22.15 -7.18 -29.61
CA GLY A 463 -21.74 -6.41 -30.77
C GLY A 463 -22.33 -6.94 -32.06
N ALA A 464 -22.31 -8.27 -32.27
CA ALA A 464 -22.86 -8.87 -33.47
C ALA A 464 -24.38 -8.62 -33.63
N HIS A 465 -25.14 -8.72 -32.55
CA HIS A 465 -26.59 -8.44 -32.58
C HIS A 465 -26.89 -6.94 -32.79
N LEU A 466 -26.10 -6.05 -32.21
CA LEU A 466 -26.24 -4.61 -32.45
C LEU A 466 -25.87 -4.21 -33.89
N ASN A 467 -24.86 -4.86 -34.48
CA ASN A 467 -24.50 -4.66 -35.88
C ASN A 467 -25.66 -5.07 -36.80
N HIS A 468 -26.25 -6.24 -36.57
CA HIS A 468 -27.43 -6.70 -37.31
C HIS A 468 -28.66 -5.81 -37.09
N LEU A 469 -28.92 -5.34 -35.86
CA LEU A 469 -30.02 -4.40 -35.57
C LEU A 469 -29.90 -3.10 -36.38
N TYR A 470 -28.69 -2.55 -36.47
CA TYR A 470 -28.43 -1.32 -37.22
C TYR A 470 -28.54 -1.52 -38.73
N ALA A 471 -27.88 -2.56 -39.26
CA ALA A 471 -27.76 -2.80 -40.70
C ALA A 471 -28.05 -4.28 -41.04
N PRO A 472 -29.32 -4.73 -40.99
CA PRO A 472 -29.67 -6.14 -41.16
C PRO A 472 -29.39 -6.69 -42.56
N GLY A 473 -29.19 -5.82 -43.56
CA GLY A 473 -28.79 -6.21 -44.92
C GLY A 473 -27.27 -6.32 -45.12
N GLU A 474 -26.47 -5.88 -44.14
CA GLU A 474 -25.00 -5.89 -44.18
C GLU A 474 -24.42 -6.99 -43.27
N TYR A 475 -25.17 -7.43 -42.26
CA TYR A 475 -24.73 -8.41 -41.26
C TYR A 475 -25.68 -9.61 -41.16
N ASP A 476 -25.12 -10.80 -40.92
CA ASP A 476 -25.85 -12.06 -40.81
C ASP A 476 -26.91 -12.04 -39.71
N THR A 477 -27.98 -12.81 -39.90
CA THR A 477 -28.96 -13.06 -38.84
C THR A 477 -28.35 -14.03 -37.83
N LEU A 478 -28.48 -13.70 -36.55
CA LEU A 478 -27.88 -14.45 -35.44
C LEU A 478 -28.93 -15.23 -34.68
N GLU A 479 -28.51 -16.32 -34.05
CA GLU A 479 -29.32 -17.10 -33.12
C GLU A 479 -28.86 -16.83 -31.67
N PRO A 480 -29.78 -16.49 -30.75
CA PRO A 480 -31.22 -16.32 -30.95
C PRO A 480 -31.57 -15.05 -31.73
N SER A 481 -32.53 -15.14 -32.65
CA SER A 481 -33.01 -13.97 -33.39
C SER A 481 -34.02 -13.16 -32.56
N PHE A 482 -33.93 -11.83 -32.64
CA PHE A 482 -34.85 -10.92 -31.95
C PHE A 482 -35.52 -9.97 -32.94
N ALA A 483 -36.83 -9.75 -32.75
CA ALA A 483 -37.55 -8.74 -33.50
C ALA A 483 -37.03 -7.33 -33.17
N PRO A 484 -36.94 -6.40 -34.14
CA PRO A 484 -36.49 -5.02 -33.89
C PRO A 484 -37.28 -4.30 -32.79
N GLU A 485 -38.57 -4.62 -32.63
CA GLU A 485 -39.45 -4.06 -31.62
C GLU A 485 -39.06 -4.48 -30.19
N ALA A 486 -38.40 -5.64 -30.03
CA ALA A 486 -37.92 -6.11 -28.74
C ALA A 486 -36.73 -5.29 -28.24
N TRP A 487 -35.85 -4.83 -29.14
CA TRP A 487 -34.74 -3.94 -28.82
C TRP A 487 -35.22 -2.53 -28.44
N GLY A 488 -36.25 -2.02 -29.14
CA GLY A 488 -36.83 -0.71 -28.89
C GLY A 488 -37.86 -0.68 -27.75
N CYS A 489 -38.10 -1.80 -27.08
CA CYS A 489 -39.13 -1.91 -26.05
C CYS A 489 -38.87 -0.93 -24.90
N PRO A 490 -39.87 -0.12 -24.47
CA PRO A 490 -39.70 0.82 -23.37
C PRO A 490 -39.23 0.16 -22.07
N ARG A 491 -39.71 -1.05 -21.77
CA ARG A 491 -39.30 -1.81 -20.58
C ARG A 491 -37.82 -2.19 -20.66
N HIS A 492 -37.41 -2.75 -21.80
CA HIS A 492 -36.02 -3.10 -22.07
C HIS A 492 -35.08 -1.92 -21.93
N VAL A 493 -35.38 -0.81 -22.61
CA VAL A 493 -34.55 0.40 -22.58
C VAL A 493 -34.48 0.95 -21.15
N ALA A 494 -35.60 0.97 -20.43
CA ALA A 494 -35.62 1.40 -19.04
C ALA A 494 -34.77 0.52 -18.11
N GLU A 495 -34.79 -0.81 -18.30
CA GLU A 495 -33.93 -1.73 -17.56
C GLU A 495 -32.44 -1.47 -17.84
N ARG A 496 -32.05 -1.30 -19.11
CA ARG A 496 -30.65 -1.03 -19.49
C ARG A 496 -30.13 0.30 -18.94
N VAL A 497 -30.94 1.36 -19.02
CA VAL A 497 -30.58 2.66 -18.47
C VAL A 497 -30.46 2.60 -16.94
N ARG A 498 -31.41 1.95 -16.25
CA ARG A 498 -31.36 1.78 -14.79
C ARG A 498 -30.14 0.98 -14.35
N GLU A 499 -29.80 -0.10 -15.07
CA GLU A 499 -28.60 -0.90 -14.83
C GLU A 499 -27.33 -0.04 -14.92
N ALA A 500 -27.17 0.67 -16.03
CA ALA A 500 -26.02 1.54 -16.24
C ALA A 500 -25.92 2.63 -15.16
N LEU A 501 -27.04 3.30 -14.83
CA LEU A 501 -27.08 4.31 -13.78
C LEU A 501 -26.74 3.74 -12.40
N ARG A 502 -27.13 2.50 -12.09
CA ARG A 502 -26.80 1.86 -10.82
C ARG A 502 -25.30 1.64 -10.64
N ILE A 503 -24.62 1.16 -11.69
CA ILE A 503 -23.16 0.96 -11.70
C ILE A 503 -22.44 2.32 -11.57
N ILE A 504 -22.93 3.32 -12.30
CA ILE A 504 -22.50 4.73 -12.23
C ILE A 504 -22.62 5.25 -10.79
N ASP A 505 -23.77 5.09 -10.15
CA ASP A 505 -24.03 5.61 -8.81
C ASP A 505 -23.35 4.80 -7.68
N GLY A 506 -22.63 3.72 -8.01
CA GLY A 506 -21.93 2.89 -7.04
C GLY A 506 -22.86 2.12 -6.09
N ALA A 507 -24.12 1.94 -6.48
CA ALA A 507 -25.09 1.16 -5.72
C ALA A 507 -24.92 -0.33 -6.07
N HIS A 508 -23.97 -0.99 -5.41
CA HIS A 508 -23.85 -2.44 -5.43
C HIS A 508 -24.81 -3.11 -4.45
#